data_AF-A0A653MT25-F1
#
_entry.id   AF-A0A653MT25-F1
#
_cell.length_a   1.000
_cell.length_b   1.000
_cell.length_c   1.000
_cell.angle_alpha   90.00
_cell.angle_beta   90.00
_cell.angle_gamma   90.00
#
_symmetry.space_group_name_H-M   'P 1'
#
loop_
_entity.id
_entity.type
_entity.pdbx_description
1 polymer ?
#
loop_
_entity_poly.entity_id
_entity_poly.type
_entity_poly.pdbx_seq_one_letter_code
_entity_poly.pdbx_strand_id
1 'polypeptide(L)' 'MKTTTTTDDVAVVVVRLPRDFRDALKQRAALEDRSLASLLRVAARAYLQGDEGAL' A
#
# COMPACT_ATOMS: atom_id res chain seq x y z
N MET A 1 10.74 31.16 13.94
CA MET A 1 10.36 30.57 12.64
C MET A 1 11.12 29.26 12.47
N LYS A 2 10.46 28.10 12.59
CA LYS A 2 11.05 26.80 12.25
C LYS A 2 10.23 26.25 11.08
N THR A 3 10.85 26.19 9.91
CA THR A 3 10.27 25.67 8.68
C THR A 3 10.19 24.15 8.80
N THR A 4 9.01 23.62 9.12
CA THR A 4 8.71 22.20 8.91
C THR A 4 8.56 21.98 7.41
N THR A 5 9.67 21.62 6.77
CA THR A 5 9.64 21.08 5.40
C THR A 5 9.04 19.68 5.49
N THR A 6 7.72 19.58 5.33
CA THR A 6 7.08 18.30 5.02
C THR A 6 7.38 17.99 3.57
N THR A 7 8.50 17.30 3.32
CA THR A 7 8.76 16.71 2.01
C THR A 7 7.77 15.54 1.87
N ASP A 8 6.76 15.72 1.03
CA ASP A 8 5.88 14.63 0.55
C ASP A 8 6.70 13.73 -0.39
N ASP A 9 7.69 13.04 0.16
CA ASP A 9 8.55 12.14 -0.61
C ASP A 9 7.78 10.82 -0.76
N VAL A 10 7.16 10.64 -1.93
CA VAL A 10 6.47 9.39 -2.27
C VAL A 10 7.54 8.29 -2.41
N ALA A 11 7.86 7.64 -1.30
CA ALA A 11 8.81 6.54 -1.28
C ALA A 11 8.30 5.38 -2.17
N VAL A 12 9.10 5.01 -3.18
CA VAL A 12 8.83 3.86 -4.03
C VAL A 12 9.48 2.62 -3.43
N VAL A 13 8.67 1.67 -2.97
CA VAL A 13 9.13 0.41 -2.39
C VAL A 13 8.87 -0.72 -3.39
N VAL A 14 9.92 -1.47 -3.74
CA VAL A 14 9.81 -2.65 -4.60
C VAL A 14 9.63 -3.89 -3.73
N VAL A 15 8.53 -4.60 -3.94
CA VAL A 15 8.22 -5.86 -3.23
C VAL A 15 8.26 -7.06 -4.17
N ARG A 16 8.72 -8.20 -3.66
CA ARG A 16 8.66 -9.48 -4.38
C ARG A 16 7.43 -10.24 -3.91
N LEU A 17 6.61 -10.69 -4.86
CA LEU A 17 5.43 -11.50 -4.62
C LEU A 17 5.46 -12.72 -5.53
N PRO A 18 4.89 -13.86 -5.11
CA PRO A 18 4.60 -14.97 -6.01
C PRO A 18 3.79 -14.48 -7.21
N ARG A 19 4.07 -15.04 -8.38
CA ARG A 19 3.47 -14.59 -9.65
C ARG A 19 1.95 -14.69 -9.60
N ASP A 20 1.42 -15.84 -9.19
CA ASP A 20 -0.03 -16.09 -9.16
C ASP A 20 -0.75 -15.12 -8.23
N PHE A 21 -0.13 -14.80 -7.09
CA PHE A 21 -0.67 -13.83 -6.14
C PHE A 21 -0.70 -12.42 -6.72
N ARG A 22 0.38 -12.00 -7.40
CA ARG A 22 0.42 -10.69 -8.08
C ARG A 22 -0.65 -10.60 -9.17
N ASP A 23 -0.84 -11.66 -9.96
CA ASP A 23 -1.81 -11.68 -11.05
C ASP A 23 -3.25 -11.61 -10.51
N ALA A 24 -3.56 -12.33 -9.42
CA ALA A 24 -4.84 -12.20 -8.72
C ALA A 24 -5.08 -10.76 -8.19
N LEU A 25 -4.06 -10.13 -7.60
CA LEU A 25 -4.17 -8.74 -7.14
C LEU A 25 -4.39 -7.76 -8.29
N LYS A 26 -3.76 -7.99 -9.45
CA LYS A 26 -3.99 -7.17 -10.65
C LYS A 26 -5.44 -7.26 -11.15
N GLN A 27 -5.99 -8.48 -11.21
CA GLN A 27 -7.38 -8.69 -11.62
C GLN A 27 -8.33 -7.96 -10.66
N ARG A 28 -8.09 -8.07 -9.35
CA ARG A 28 -8.87 -7.35 -8.34
C ARG A 28 -8.76 -5.83 -8.49
N ALA A 29 -7.56 -5.30 -8.69
CA ALA A 29 -7.36 -3.87 -8.89
C ALA A 29 -8.12 -3.34 -10.13
N ALA A 30 -8.18 -4.13 -11.21
CA ALA A 30 -8.96 -3.80 -12.40
C ALA A 30 -10.48 -3.79 -12.14
N LEU A 31 -10.99 -4.73 -11.33
CA LEU A 31 -12.40 -4.75 -10.93
C LEU A 31 -12.79 -3.54 -10.05
N GLU A 32 -11.86 -3.04 -9.25
CA GLU A 32 -12.07 -1.91 -8.35
C GLU A 32 -11.76 -0.54 -9.00
N ASP A 33 -11.40 -0.52 -10.29
CA ASP A 33 -10.92 0.67 -11.03
C ASP A 33 -9.80 1.43 -10.30
N ARG A 34 -8.84 0.67 -9.74
CA ARG A 34 -7.75 1.20 -8.90
C ARG A 34 -6.40 0.66 -9.35
N SER A 35 -5.35 1.40 -8.98
CA SER A 35 -3.98 0.89 -9.16
C SER A 35 -3.64 -0.16 -8.11
N LEU A 36 -2.79 -1.12 -8.50
CA LEU A 36 -2.26 -2.15 -7.60
C LEU A 36 -1.59 -1.53 -6.35
N ALA A 37 -0.87 -0.43 -6.52
CA ALA A 37 -0.22 0.29 -5.43
C ALA A 37 -1.25 0.90 -4.45
N SER A 38 -2.37 1.42 -4.96
CA SER A 38 -3.44 1.95 -4.12
C SER A 38 -4.07 0.84 -3.27
N LEU A 39 -4.38 -0.31 -3.89
CA LEU A 39 -4.92 -1.47 -3.19
C LEU A 39 -3.96 -1.98 -2.09
N LEU A 40 -2.66 -2.06 -2.40
CA LEU A 40 -1.64 -2.46 -1.43
C LEU A 40 -1.48 -1.45 -0.28
N ARG A 41 -1.57 -0.14 -0.54
CA ARG A 41 -1.52 0.87 0.54
C ARG A 41 -2.70 0.74 1.50
N VAL A 42 -3.90 0.50 0.99
CA VAL A 42 -5.09 0.29 1.83
C VAL A 42 -4.93 -0.98 2.66
N ALA A 43 -4.50 -2.08 2.04
CA ALA A 43 -4.26 -3.34 2.75
C ALA A 43 -3.17 -3.20 3.82
N ALA A 44 -2.05 -2.54 3.51
CA ALA A 44 -0.96 -2.31 4.45
C ALA A 44 -1.40 -1.42 5.63
N ARG A 45 -2.19 -0.37 5.35
CA ARG A 45 -2.76 0.47 6.41
C ARG A 45 -3.68 -0.33 7.32
N ALA A 46 -4.58 -1.14 6.75
CA ALA A 46 -5.47 -1.99 7.52
C ALA A 46 -4.70 -3.02 8.37
N TYR A 47 -3.63 -3.60 7.83
CA TYR A 47 -2.76 -4.52 8.56
C TYR A 47 -2.10 -3.83 9.77
N LEU A 48 -1.48 -2.67 9.56
CA LEU A 48 -0.82 -1.92 10.65
C LEU A 48 -1.80 -1.45 11.72
N GLN A 49 -2.98 -0.98 11.32
CA GLN A 49 -4.02 -0.53 12.25
C GLN A 49 -4.67 -1.70 13.01
N GLY A 50 -4.72 -2.89 12.40
CA GLY A 50 -5.15 -4.12 13.08
C GLY A 50 -4.13 -4.59 14.12
N ASP A 51 -2.84 -4.33 13.90
CA ASP A 51 -1.74 -4.62 14.83
C ASP A 51 -1.72 -3.61 16.01
N GLU A 52 -2.07 -2.34 15.79
CA GLU A 52 -2.20 -1.31 16.84
C GLU A 52 -3.33 -1.59 17.86
N GLY A 53 -4.24 -2.54 17.59
CA GLY A 53 -5.29 -2.98 18.51
C GLY A 53 -5.01 -4.29 19.24
N ALA A 54 -3.84 -4.90 19.05
CA ALA A 54 -3.50 -6.24 19.52
C ALA A 54 -2.26 -6.30 20.44
N LEU A 55 -1.97 -5.21 21.16
CA LEU A 55 -0.93 -5.14 22.20
C LEU A 55 -1.52 -4.73 23.56
#